data_AF-A0A3C0YUF5-F1
#
_entry.id   AF-A0A3C0YUF5-F1
#
_cell.length_a   1.000
_cell.length_b   1.000
_cell.length_c   1.000
_cell.angle_alpha   90.00
_cell.angle_beta   90.00
_cell.angle_gamma   90.00
#
_symmetry.space_group_name_H-M   'P 1'
#
loop_
_entity.id
_entity.type
_entity.pdbx_description
1 polymer ?
#
loop_
_entity_poly.entity_id
_entity_poly.type
_entity_poly.pdbx_seq_one_letter_code
_entity_poly.pdbx_strand_id
1 'polypeptide(L)' 'ETSADTIGVSCPYCVQMFEEGIGAQGLEGEKKAKDLLEILDESLT' A
#
# COMPACT_ATOMS: atom_id res chain seq x y z
N GLU A 1 4.23 -1.25 16.72
CA GLU A 1 4.45 -1.05 15.27
C GLU A 1 5.07 -2.30 14.68
N THR A 2 4.81 -2.56 13.40
CA THR A 2 5.50 -3.60 12.63
C THR A 2 6.50 -2.94 11.69
N SER A 3 7.53 -3.67 11.27
CA SER A 3 8.50 -3.20 10.27
C SER A 3 8.04 -3.48 8.84
N ALA A 4 6.73 -3.50 8.57
CA ALA A 4 6.20 -3.82 7.26
C ALA A 4 6.35 -2.62 6.30
N ASP A 5 6.77 -2.89 5.08
CA ASP A 5 6.95 -1.87 4.03
C ASP A 5 5.70 -1.70 3.16
N THR A 6 4.81 -2.69 3.17
CA THR A 6 3.59 -2.70 2.36
C THR A 6 2.34 -2.82 3.24
N ILE A 7 1.39 -1.94 2.98
CA ILE A 7 0.04 -1.93 3.57
C ILE A 7 -0.90 -2.56 2.52
N GLY A 8 -1.28 -3.81 2.74
CA GLY A 8 -2.26 -4.51 1.90
C GLY A 8 -3.68 -4.19 2.34
N VAL A 9 -4.53 -3.77 1.40
CA VAL A 9 -5.95 -3.45 1.65
C VAL A 9 -6.84 -4.06 0.57
N SER A 10 -8.15 -4.18 0.83
CA SER A 10 -9.14 -4.71 -0.12
C SER A 10 -10.22 -3.68 -0.46
N CYS A 11 -9.91 -2.39 -0.30
CA CYS A 11 -10.84 -1.29 -0.49
C CYS A 11 -10.18 -0.18 -1.32
N PRO A 12 -10.73 0.16 -2.50
CA PRO A 12 -10.13 1.17 -3.38
C PRO A 12 -9.96 2.54 -2.71
N TYR A 13 -10.92 2.96 -1.88
CA TYR A 13 -10.81 4.20 -1.13
C TYR A 13 -9.66 4.18 -0.11
N CYS A 14 -9.41 3.02 0.52
CA CYS A 14 -8.31 2.89 1.47
C CYS A 14 -6.96 3.02 0.76
N VAL A 15 -6.80 2.46 -0.44
CA VAL A 15 -5.56 2.62 -1.24
C VAL A 15 -5.28 4.11 -1.45
N GLN A 16 -6.25 4.84 -2.00
CA GLN A 16 -6.11 6.29 -2.24
C GLN A 16 -5.73 7.05 -0.96
N MET A 17 -6.46 6.82 0.14
CA MET A 17 -6.19 7.54 1.39
C MET A 17 -4.81 7.21 1.97
N PHE A 18 -4.34 5.98 1.83
CA PHE A 18 -2.99 5.61 2.27
C PHE A 18 -1.93 6.20 1.35
N GLU A 19 -2.14 6.26 0.04
CA GLU A 19 -1.21 6.94 -0.88
C GLU A 19 -1.10 8.44 -0.56
N GLU A 20 -2.23 9.12 -0.38
CA GLU A 20 -2.27 10.53 0.03
C GLU A 20 -1.58 10.74 1.38
N GLY A 21 -1.84 9.85 2.35
CA GLY A 21 -1.21 9.89 3.66
C GLY A 21 0.30 9.64 3.63
N ILE A 22 0.76 8.66 2.86
CA ILE A 22 2.18 8.35 2.66
C ILE A 22 2.89 9.56 2.05
N GLY A 23 2.29 10.18 1.03
CA GLY A 23 2.84 11.37 0.40
C GLY A 23 2.89 12.59 1.33
N ALA A 24 1.82 12.83 2.09
CA ALA A 24 1.78 13.90 3.08
C ALA A 24 2.84 13.75 4.19
N GLN A 25 3.33 12.54 4.43
CA GLN A 25 4.39 12.24 5.41
C GLN A 25 5.78 12.11 4.79
N GLY A 26 5.93 12.21 3.46
CA GLY A 26 7.21 12.07 2.76
C GLY A 26 7.79 10.64 2.78
N LEU A 27 6.93 9.62 2.81
CA LEU A 27 7.30 8.21 2.95
C LEU A 27 7.22 7.40 1.65
N GLU A 28 7.10 8.05 0.48
CA GLU A 28 6.83 7.40 -0.81
C GLU A 28 7.90 6.36 -1.23
N GLY A 29 9.12 6.46 -0.68
CA GLY A 29 10.21 5.50 -0.91
C GLY A 29 10.28 4.36 0.11
N GLU A 30 9.57 4.46 1.23
CA GLU A 30 9.65 3.55 2.37
C GLU A 30 8.38 2.72 2.56
N LYS A 31 7.22 3.30 2.24
CA LYS A 31 5.91 2.67 2.43
C LYS A 31 5.14 2.62 1.12
N LYS A 32 4.40 1.51 0.93
CA LYS A 32 3.55 1.27 -0.23
C LYS A 32 2.17 0.85 0.23
N ALA A 33 1.13 1.37 -0.42
CA ALA A 33 -0.22 0.84 -0.32
C ALA A 33 -0.49 -0.03 -1.56
N LYS A 34 -1.10 -1.20 -1.38
CA LYS A 34 -1.48 -2.10 -2.49
C LYS A 34 -2.84 -2.72 -2.24
N ASP A 35 -3.56 -2.97 -3.33
CA ASP A 35 -4.75 -3.82 -3.25
C ASP A 35 -4.35 -5.31 -3.12
N LEU A 36 -5.15 -6.10 -2.40
CA LEU A 36 -4.90 -7.55 -2.27
C LEU A 36 -4.89 -8.25 -3.63
N LEU A 37 -5.69 -7.81 -4.59
CA LEU A 37 -5.71 -8.37 -5.94
C LEU A 37 -4.39 -8.09 -6.68
N GLU A 38 -3.78 -6.93 -6.48
CA GLU A 38 -2.45 -6.63 -7.04
C GLU A 38 -1.38 -7.53 -6.43
N ILE A 39 -1.41 -7.74 -5.11
CA ILE A 39 -0.47 -8.64 -4.42
C ILE A 39 -0.63 -10.08 -4.93
N LEU A 40 -1.86 -10.52 -5.16
CA LEU A 40 -2.15 -11.85 -5.71
C LEU A 40 -1.65 -11.96 -7.15
N ASP A 41 -1.90 -10.96 -8.00
CA ASP A 41 -1.42 -10.93 -9.38
C ASP A 41 0.11 -11.00 -9.44
N GLU A 42 0.81 -10.18 -8.65
CA GLU A 42 2.27 -10.20 -8.52
C GLU A 42 2.83 -11.53 -8.02
N SER A 43 2.05 -12.30 -7.27
CA SER A 43 2.49 -13.62 -6.77
C SER A 43 2.30 -14.73 -7.81
N LEU A 44 1.47 -14.50 -8.83
CA LEU A 44 1.15 -15.46 -9.88
C LEU A 44 2.01 -15.29 -11.15
N THR A 45 2.68 -14.14 -11.29
CA THR A 45 3.57 -13.78 -12.41
C THR A 45 5.03 -13.74 -12.01
#